data_AF-A0A0F0M0B3-F1
#
_entry.id   AF-A0A0F0M0B3-F1
#
_cell.length_a   1.000
_cell.length_b   1.000
_cell.length_c   1.000
_cell.angle_alpha   90.00
_cell.angle_beta   90.00
_cell.angle_gamma   90.00
#
_symmetry.space_group_name_H-M   'P 1'
#
loop_
_entity.id
_entity.type
_entity.pdbx_description
1 polymer ?
#
loop_
_entity_poly.entity_id
_entity_poly.type
_entity_poly.pdbx_seq_one_letter_code
_entity_poly.pdbx_strand_id
1 'polypeptide(L)'
;MSLRDELLSIRAAYGALTPMNVVDASRAEDAPLHWRFEWRDDVAAEKYRRDQAAELIRSVKITFASDAETTTDVRAFVAVRGEDSPSEGYVPTEEVLADPFSARLLLSELKREIRILQAKYGHLAKFRELLLEAAKEKAA
;
A
#
# COMPACT_ATOMS: atom_id res chain seq x y z
N MET A 1 -12.33 -17.32 4.43
CA MET A 1 -11.88 -16.32 3.43
C MET A 1 -10.60 -15.68 3.94
N SER A 2 -9.66 -15.31 3.06
CA SER A 2 -8.47 -14.55 3.47
C SER A 2 -8.81 -13.06 3.57
N LEU A 3 -7.99 -12.29 4.31
CA LEU A 3 -8.11 -10.82 4.38
C LEU A 3 -8.03 -10.16 2.99
N ARG A 4 -7.21 -10.73 2.09
CA ARG A 4 -7.12 -10.27 0.70
C ARG A 4 -8.47 -10.42 -0.02
N ASP A 5 -9.13 -11.56 0.16
CA ASP A 5 -10.41 -11.85 -0.51
C ASP A 5 -11.51 -10.88 -0.04
N GLU A 6 -11.54 -10.55 1.25
CA GLU A 6 -12.49 -9.57 1.81
C GLU A 6 -12.26 -8.15 1.25
N LEU A 7 -11.01 -7.69 1.19
CA LEU A 7 -10.69 -6.38 0.62
C LEU A 7 -11.01 -6.31 -0.89
N LEU A 8 -10.82 -7.41 -1.62
CA LEU A 8 -11.23 -7.52 -3.03
C LEU A 8 -12.76 -7.49 -3.18
N SER A 9 -13.50 -8.15 -2.28
CA SER A 9 -14.96 -8.11 -2.22
C SER A 9 -15.47 -6.68 -1.99
N ILE A 10 -14.88 -5.95 -1.04
CA ILE A 10 -15.21 -4.54 -0.77
C ILE A 10 -14.92 -3.67 -2.01
N ARG A 11 -13.77 -3.86 -2.66
CA ARG A 11 -13.45 -3.13 -3.90
C ARG A 11 -14.51 -3.40 -4.98
N ALA A 12 -14.93 -4.64 -5.15
CA ALA A 12 -15.94 -5.01 -6.15
C ALA A 12 -17.30 -4.39 -5.85
N ALA A 13 -17.71 -4.34 -4.58
CA ALA A 13 -18.98 -3.77 -4.16
C ALA A 13 -19.03 -2.23 -4.29
N TYR A 14 -17.94 -1.54 -3.96
CA TYR A 14 -17.88 -0.07 -3.92
C TYR A 14 -17.21 0.56 -5.15
N GLY A 15 -16.71 -0.25 -6.10
CA GLY A 15 -15.98 0.20 -7.29
C GLY A 15 -14.55 0.69 -7.02
N ALA A 16 -14.20 1.01 -5.77
CA ALA A 16 -12.86 1.42 -5.35
C ALA A 16 -12.55 0.92 -3.94
N LEU A 17 -11.27 0.64 -3.66
CA LEU A 17 -10.79 0.32 -2.32
C LEU A 17 -10.25 1.59 -1.65
N THR A 18 -11.09 2.23 -0.85
CA THR A 18 -10.73 3.41 -0.06
C THR A 18 -10.79 3.07 1.43
N PRO A 19 -10.02 3.73 2.31
CA PRO A 19 -10.15 3.54 3.75
C PRO A 19 -11.58 3.73 4.26
N MET A 20 -12.33 4.66 3.67
CA MET A 20 -13.73 4.90 4.05
C MET A 20 -14.63 3.74 3.63
N ASN A 21 -14.49 3.23 2.41
CA ASN A 21 -15.28 2.08 1.95
C ASN A 21 -15.03 0.83 2.80
N VAL A 22 -13.79 0.65 3.30
CA VAL A 22 -13.47 -0.45 4.23
C VAL A 22 -14.13 -0.24 5.59
N VAL A 23 -14.09 0.98 6.13
CA VAL A 23 -14.78 1.31 7.39
C VAL A 23 -16.28 1.06 7.23
N ASP A 24 -16.90 1.59 6.17
CA ASP A 24 -18.34 1.46 5.91
C ASP A 24 -18.78 0.01 5.72
N ALA A 25 -18.01 -0.79 4.96
CA ALA A 25 -18.25 -2.21 4.81
C ALA A 25 -18.05 -3.01 6.10
N SER A 26 -17.32 -2.47 7.09
CA SER A 26 -17.01 -3.14 8.36
C SER A 26 -17.90 -2.68 9.52
N ARG A 27 -18.83 -1.73 9.30
CA ARG A 27 -19.66 -1.15 10.37
C ARG A 27 -20.61 -2.14 11.03
N ALA A 28 -21.19 -3.05 10.26
CA ALA A 28 -22.10 -4.05 10.80
C ALA A 28 -21.35 -5.02 11.73
N GLU A 29 -21.93 -5.40 12.87
CA GLU A 29 -21.29 -6.26 13.87
C GLU A 29 -20.96 -7.66 13.32
N ASP A 30 -21.70 -8.12 12.33
CA ASP A 30 -21.50 -9.38 11.62
C ASP A 30 -20.56 -9.27 10.42
N ALA A 31 -20.07 -8.06 10.10
CA ALA A 31 -19.15 -7.87 8.98
C ALA A 31 -17.82 -8.61 9.23
N PRO A 32 -17.23 -9.29 8.24
CA PRO A 32 -16.01 -10.09 8.40
C PRO A 32 -14.81 -9.33 8.98
N LEU A 33 -14.75 -8.02 8.73
CA LEU A 33 -13.68 -7.13 9.20
C LEU A 33 -14.07 -6.29 10.42
N HIS A 34 -15.27 -6.42 10.97
CA HIS A 34 -15.76 -5.57 12.08
C HIS A 34 -14.82 -5.57 13.29
N TRP A 35 -14.36 -6.75 13.70
CA TRP A 35 -13.47 -6.96 14.85
C TRP A 35 -12.06 -6.38 14.67
N ARG A 36 -11.69 -5.96 13.45
CA ARG A 36 -10.41 -5.29 13.17
C ARG A 36 -10.44 -3.79 13.52
N PHE A 37 -11.59 -3.26 13.92
CA PHE A 37 -11.79 -1.83 14.21
C PHE A 37 -12.14 -1.58 15.68
N GLU A 38 -11.72 -0.41 16.19
CA GLU A 38 -12.17 0.13 17.47
C GLU A 38 -13.44 0.98 17.28
N TRP A 39 -14.53 0.63 17.97
CA TRP A 39 -15.85 1.23 17.80
C TRP A 39 -16.26 2.21 18.91
N ARG A 40 -15.40 2.45 19.91
CA ARG A 40 -15.63 3.49 20.93
C ARG A 40 -15.41 4.91 20.39
N ASP A 41 -16.30 5.84 20.74
CA ASP A 41 -16.54 7.12 20.03
C ASP A 41 -16.09 8.40 20.77
N ASP A 42 -15.09 8.35 21.63
CA ASP A 42 -14.68 9.47 22.50
C ASP A 42 -13.84 10.58 21.82
N VAL A 43 -14.30 11.09 20.66
CA VAL A 43 -13.94 12.40 20.01
C VAL A 43 -13.07 12.32 18.74
N ALA A 44 -12.45 11.19 18.40
CA ALA A 44 -11.65 11.09 17.14
C ALA A 44 -11.86 9.79 16.34
N ALA A 45 -12.94 9.08 16.60
CA ALA A 45 -13.02 7.68 16.23
C ALA A 45 -13.12 7.41 14.73
N GLU A 46 -13.73 8.29 13.93
CA GLU A 46 -13.80 8.12 12.48
C GLU A 46 -12.44 8.31 11.79
N LYS A 47 -11.68 9.34 12.20
CA LYS A 47 -10.30 9.54 11.70
C LYS A 47 -9.39 8.39 12.14
N TYR A 48 -9.55 7.94 13.39
CA TYR A 48 -8.79 6.81 13.91
C TYR A 48 -9.12 5.50 13.17
N ARG A 49 -10.39 5.24 12.87
CA ARG A 49 -10.81 4.08 12.05
C ARG A 49 -10.31 4.18 10.62
N ARG A 50 -10.29 5.38 10.02
CA ARG A 50 -9.67 5.61 8.72
C ARG A 50 -8.19 5.23 8.74
N ASP A 51 -7.45 5.62 9.78
CA ASP A 51 -6.03 5.29 9.94
C ASP A 51 -5.84 3.78 10.15
N GLN A 52 -6.68 3.13 10.97
CA GLN A 52 -6.70 1.67 11.12
C GLN A 52 -6.97 0.94 9.80
N ALA A 53 -7.93 1.42 8.99
CA ALA A 53 -8.20 0.88 7.67
C ALA A 53 -6.99 1.05 6.74
N ALA A 54 -6.35 2.21 6.74
CA ALA A 54 -5.16 2.46 5.93
C ALA A 54 -3.98 1.57 6.37
N GLU A 55 -3.80 1.32 7.67
CA GLU A 55 -2.82 0.35 8.17
C GLU A 55 -3.17 -1.08 7.75
N LEU A 56 -4.43 -1.47 7.88
CA LEU A 56 -4.91 -2.80 7.48
C LEU A 56 -4.63 -3.07 6.00
N ILE A 57 -4.96 -2.13 5.10
CA ILE A 57 -4.70 -2.27 3.67
C ILE A 57 -3.19 -2.39 3.39
N ARG A 58 -2.36 -1.57 4.06
CA ARG A 58 -0.89 -1.58 3.91
C ARG A 58 -0.21 -2.81 4.52
N SER A 59 -0.90 -3.55 5.40
CA SER A 59 -0.37 -4.74 6.08
C SER A 59 -0.42 -6.00 5.21
N VAL A 60 -1.30 -6.02 4.20
CA VAL A 60 -1.47 -7.18 3.31
C VAL A 60 -0.29 -7.25 2.34
N LYS A 61 0.40 -8.40 2.36
CA LYS A 61 1.49 -8.71 1.43
C LYS A 61 1.09 -9.86 0.51
N ILE A 62 1.60 -9.83 -0.71
CA ILE A 62 1.58 -10.94 -1.67
C ILE A 62 3.02 -11.33 -1.98
N THR A 63 3.24 -12.62 -2.19
CA THR A 63 4.50 -13.13 -2.71
C THR A 63 4.53 -12.86 -4.21
N PHE A 64 5.47 -12.03 -4.64
CA PHE A 64 5.67 -11.67 -6.03
C PHE A 64 6.92 -12.37 -6.56
N ALA A 65 6.78 -13.17 -7.61
CA ALA A 65 7.89 -13.81 -8.30
C ALA A 65 8.36 -12.89 -9.43
N SER A 66 9.56 -12.30 -9.30
CA SER A 66 10.16 -11.50 -10.38
C SER A 66 10.81 -12.37 -11.45
N ASP A 67 11.22 -13.59 -11.09
CA ASP A 67 11.71 -14.67 -11.94
C ASP A 67 11.44 -16.03 -11.26
N ALA A 68 11.90 -17.14 -11.86
CA ALA A 68 11.61 -18.50 -11.39
C ALA A 68 12.28 -18.86 -10.05
N GLU A 69 13.28 -18.11 -9.60
CA GLU A 69 14.08 -18.42 -8.40
C GLU A 69 13.95 -17.38 -7.28
N THR A 70 13.51 -16.16 -7.59
CA THR A 70 13.42 -15.06 -6.62
C THR A 70 11.96 -14.69 -6.36
N THR A 71 11.52 -14.91 -5.12
CA THR A 71 10.23 -14.44 -4.63
C THR A 71 10.43 -13.37 -3.58
N THR A 72 9.68 -12.27 -3.68
CA THR A 72 9.72 -11.16 -2.72
C THR A 72 8.31 -10.85 -2.26
N ASP A 73 8.14 -10.66 -0.95
CA ASP A 73 6.88 -10.19 -0.39
C ASP A 73 6.73 -8.68 -0.62
N VAL A 74 5.80 -8.32 -1.50
CA VAL A 74 5.42 -6.93 -1.78
C VAL A 74 4.04 -6.66 -1.20
N ARG A 75 3.69 -5.38 -1.01
CA ARG A 75 2.31 -5.04 -0.60
C ARG A 75 1.35 -5.51 -1.68
N ALA A 76 0.21 -6.04 -1.26
CA ALA A 76 -0.87 -6.46 -2.17
C ALA A 76 -1.53 -5.26 -2.86
N PHE A 77 -1.51 -4.10 -2.18
CA PHE A 77 -2.14 -2.88 -2.66
C PHE A 77 -1.18 -1.70 -2.56
N VAL A 78 -1.20 -0.86 -3.59
CA VAL A 78 -0.44 0.39 -3.69
C VAL A 78 -1.42 1.56 -3.64
N ALA A 79 -1.08 2.60 -2.87
CA ALA A 79 -1.84 3.84 -2.90
C ALA A 79 -1.59 4.56 -4.23
N VAL A 80 -2.64 4.92 -4.97
CA VAL A 80 -2.52 5.68 -6.22
C VAL A 80 -2.97 7.12 -5.92
N ARG A 81 -2.09 8.08 -6.22
CA ARG A 81 -2.39 9.52 -6.17
C ARG A 81 -2.73 9.99 -7.58
N GLY A 82 -3.99 10.38 -7.79
CA GLY A 82 -4.38 11.11 -9.00
C GLY A 82 -3.87 12.56 -8.94
N GLU A 83 -3.80 13.24 -10.09
CA GLU A 83 -3.37 14.65 -10.17
C GLU A 83 -4.30 15.59 -9.37
N ASP A 84 -5.58 15.21 -9.19
CA ASP A 84 -6.61 16.05 -8.54
C ASP A 84 -7.14 15.54 -7.20
N SER A 85 -6.64 14.42 -6.65
CA SER A 85 -7.15 13.91 -5.36
C SER A 85 -6.06 13.37 -4.42
N PRO A 86 -6.04 13.78 -3.13
CA PRO A 86 -5.09 13.28 -2.14
C PRO A 86 -5.34 11.80 -1.82
N SER A 87 -4.66 10.89 -2.55
CA SER A 87 -4.59 9.44 -2.31
C SER A 87 -5.89 8.82 -1.75
N GLU A 88 -6.96 8.81 -2.54
CA GLU A 88 -8.22 8.22 -2.08
C GLU A 88 -8.32 6.72 -2.35
N GLY A 89 -7.51 6.17 -3.26
CA GLY A 89 -7.64 4.78 -3.71
C GLY A 89 -6.38 3.94 -3.53
N TYR A 90 -6.61 2.67 -3.19
CA TYR A 90 -5.61 1.60 -3.27
C TYR A 90 -5.93 0.69 -4.46
N VAL A 91 -4.92 0.35 -5.25
CA VAL A 91 -5.03 -0.53 -6.43
C VAL A 91 -4.14 -1.76 -6.22
N PRO A 92 -4.57 -2.96 -6.65
CA PRO A 92 -3.72 -4.15 -6.58
C PRO A 92 -2.39 -3.96 -7.31
N THR A 93 -1.33 -4.47 -6.71
CA THR A 93 0.02 -4.35 -7.25
C THR A 93 0.15 -4.98 -8.63
N GLU A 94 -0.54 -6.10 -8.88
CA GLU A 94 -0.54 -6.79 -10.17
C GLU A 94 -1.15 -5.93 -11.30
N GLU A 95 -2.21 -5.18 -10.98
CA GLU A 95 -2.88 -4.26 -11.91
C GLU A 95 -2.02 -3.02 -12.19
N VAL A 96 -1.36 -2.49 -11.15
CA VAL A 96 -0.42 -1.38 -11.27
C VAL A 96 0.78 -1.74 -12.16
N LEU A 97 1.28 -2.98 -12.08
CA LEU A 97 2.38 -3.46 -12.91
C LEU A 97 1.95 -3.75 -14.35
N ALA A 98 0.70 -4.11 -14.58
CA ALA A 98 0.14 -4.33 -15.92
C ALA A 98 -0.20 -3.02 -16.65
N ASP A 99 -0.51 -1.95 -15.92
CA ASP A 99 -0.82 -0.62 -16.47
C ASP A 99 0.43 0.28 -16.58
N PRO A 100 0.85 0.67 -17.80
CA PRO A 100 2.02 1.54 -18.00
C PRO A 100 1.92 2.90 -17.31
N PHE A 101 0.72 3.42 -17.05
CA PHE A 101 0.53 4.69 -16.35
C PHE A 101 0.78 4.56 -14.85
N SER A 102 0.19 3.54 -14.23
CA SER A 102 0.36 3.24 -12.80
C SER A 102 1.80 2.83 -12.46
N ALA A 103 2.47 2.07 -13.35
CA ALA A 103 3.90 1.77 -13.22
C ALA A 103 4.77 3.04 -13.22
N ARG A 104 4.43 4.06 -14.05
CA ARG A 104 5.13 5.37 -14.04
C ARG A 104 4.93 6.12 -12.74
N LEU A 105 3.76 6.02 -12.11
CA LEU A 105 3.49 6.66 -10.83
C LEU A 105 4.36 6.04 -9.71
N LEU A 106 4.42 4.71 -9.63
CA LEU A 106 5.31 4.00 -8.72
C LEU A 106 6.78 4.39 -8.91
N LEU A 107 7.26 4.45 -10.15
CA LEU A 107 8.62 4.88 -10.45
C LEU A 107 8.85 6.36 -10.09
N SER A 108 7.83 7.21 -10.21
CA SER A 108 7.89 8.62 -9.79
C SER A 108 8.02 8.75 -8.27
N GLU A 109 7.27 7.93 -7.52
CA GLU A 109 7.38 7.84 -6.06
C GLU A 109 8.77 7.36 -5.63
N LEU A 110 9.27 6.27 -6.22
CA LEU A 110 10.63 5.78 -5.98
C LEU A 110 11.68 6.87 -6.26
N LYS A 111 11.56 7.59 -7.39
CA LYS A 111 12.44 8.72 -7.72
C LYS A 111 12.37 9.83 -6.68
N ARG A 112 11.22 10.07 -6.06
CA ARG A 112 11.07 11.07 -5.00
C ARG A 112 11.76 10.60 -3.72
N GLU A 113 11.59 9.33 -3.34
CA GLU A 113 12.25 8.75 -2.17
C GLU A 113 13.78 8.73 -2.30
N ILE A 114 14.30 8.35 -3.47
CA ILE A 114 15.74 8.42 -3.76
C ILE A 114 16.26 9.86 -3.60
N ARG A 115 15.53 10.86 -4.10
CA ARG A 115 15.90 12.28 -3.92
C ARG A 115 15.92 12.70 -2.44
N ILE A 116 14.95 12.22 -1.64
CA ILE A 116 14.92 12.49 -0.20
C ILE A 116 16.13 11.84 0.50
N LEU A 117 16.45 10.58 0.16
CA LEU A 117 17.62 9.88 0.70
C LEU A 117 18.91 10.60 0.32
N GLN A 118 19.04 11.02 -0.94
CA GLN A 118 20.18 11.78 -1.42
C GLN A 118 20.31 13.13 -0.70
N ALA A 119 19.22 13.85 -0.45
CA ALA A 119 19.26 15.09 0.33
C ALA A 119 19.70 14.87 1.78
N LYS A 120 19.25 13.78 2.42
CA LYS A 120 19.58 13.47 3.82
C LYS A 120 21.00 12.95 4.00
N TYR A 121 21.46 12.07 3.12
CA TYR A 121 22.66 11.26 3.33
C TYR A 121 23.68 11.33 2.19
N GLY A 122 23.36 12.03 1.10
CA GLY A 122 24.22 12.07 -0.09
C GLY A 122 25.59 12.73 0.11
N HIS A 123 25.78 13.46 1.21
CA HIS A 123 27.07 14.04 1.60
C HIS A 123 28.04 13.00 2.20
N LEU A 124 27.56 11.82 2.58
CA LEU A 124 28.40 10.76 3.14
C LEU A 124 29.20 10.10 2.02
N ALA A 125 30.53 10.00 2.20
CA ALA A 125 31.44 9.41 1.21
C ALA A 125 31.05 7.97 0.80
N LYS A 126 30.42 7.22 1.73
CA LYS A 126 29.95 5.84 1.51
C LYS A 126 28.51 5.74 1.00
N PHE A 127 27.78 6.84 0.84
CA PHE A 127 26.34 6.79 0.48
C PHE A 127 26.10 5.99 -0.81
N ARG A 128 26.88 6.28 -1.86
CA ARG A 128 26.75 5.61 -3.15
C ARG A 128 27.09 4.12 -3.06
N GLU A 129 28.11 3.75 -2.28
CA GLU A 129 28.53 2.36 -2.09
C GLU A 129 27.43 1.55 -1.40
N LEU A 130 26.94 2.03 -0.24
CA LEU A 130 25.87 1.37 0.52
C LEU A 130 24.56 1.29 -0.25
N LEU A 131 24.22 2.31 -1.05
CA LEU A 131 23.01 2.29 -1.87
C LEU A 131 23.09 1.26 -3.01
N LEU A 132 24.27 1.06 -3.59
CA LEU A 132 24.51 0.01 -4.60
C LEU A 132 24.55 -1.39 -3.99
N GLU A 133 25.08 -1.54 -2.78
CA GLU A 133 25.07 -2.80 -2.03
C GLU A 133 23.63 -3.23 -1.72
N ALA A 134 22.84 -2.34 -1.14
CA ALA A 134 21.42 -2.60 -0.84
C ALA A 134 20.58 -2.94 -2.09
N ALA A 135 20.94 -2.39 -3.26
CA ALA A 135 20.26 -2.72 -4.51
C ALA A 135 20.59 -4.13 -5.02
N LYS A 136 21.76 -4.69 -4.66
CA LYS A 136 22.19 -6.04 -5.06
C LYS A 136 21.61 -7.13 -4.16
N GLU A 137 21.48 -6.87 -2.86
CA GLU A 137 20.94 -7.85 -1.89
C GLU A 137 19.49 -8.28 -2.17
N LYS A 138 18.73 -7.50 -2.93
CA LYS A 138 17.36 -7.83 -3.34
C LYS A 138 17.24 -8.48 -4.72
N ALA A 139 18.32 -8.54 -5.48
CA ALA A 139 18.36 -9.11 -6.83
C ALA A 139 18.95 -10.53 -6.86
N ALA A 140 19.16 -11.13 -5.69
CA ALA A 140 19.63 -12.50 -5.46
C ALA A 140 18.65 -13.22 -4.53
#